data_AF-A0A2M6YIX6-F1
#
_entry.id   AF-A0A2M6YIX6-F1
#
_cell.length_a   1.000
_cell.length_b   1.000
_cell.length_c   1.000
_cell.angle_alpha   90.00
_cell.angle_beta   90.00
_cell.angle_gamma   90.00
#
_symmetry.space_group_name_H-M   'P 1'
#
loop_
_entity.id
_entity.type
_entity.pdbx_description
1 polymer ?
#
loop_
_entity_poly.entity_id
_entity_poly.type
_entity_poly.pdbx_seq_one_letter_code
_entity_poly.pdbx_strand_id
1 'polypeptide(L)'
;SRHFKNQGRKVTLARGTALLRSAAEVYASAVFHNDHTRRKIETLKRHYGDKLNLGGSGVDLYQRLPAEIEGLPSDYDLYPNLGDRAIGFLTRGCPRHCAFCIVPKKEGSPRLVADLDDLLQGGRGNKLILLDDNLLAAPGAESLLEQMASRRIQVNFTQTLDIRLVDRKRADLLKRIHCSNTRFTRRNYHFSLNDCSGLDLVLEKYGLFDFRASDNVEFICMYGYRTTLAEDLERFRFLRSLPGAYVFVQCYQPIPNGPEPSMDGFFDGAVDRLIDELVTVQFTQNMKSMEKYYRWLSRLYAERFGRLHRQLVDTIFRYNNRPGKGRYIETLAGTIRGRVRDER
;
A
#
# COMPACT_ATOMS: atom_id res chain seq x y z
N SER A 1 -2.46 23.23 -4.94
CA SER A 1 -2.43 23.91 -6.26
C SER A 1 -3.64 24.80 -6.49
N ARG A 2 -4.88 24.35 -6.21
CA ARG A 2 -6.10 25.18 -6.30
C ARG A 2 -5.95 26.54 -5.61
N HIS A 3 -5.41 26.56 -4.39
CA HIS A 3 -5.08 27.79 -3.66
C HIS A 3 -4.32 28.83 -4.51
N PHE A 4 -3.23 28.42 -5.16
CA PHE A 4 -2.44 29.31 -6.02
C PHE A 4 -3.15 29.70 -7.31
N LYS A 5 -3.92 28.78 -7.92
CA LYS A 5 -4.72 29.10 -9.11
C LYS A 5 -5.79 30.16 -8.80
N ASN A 6 -6.43 30.08 -7.62
CA ASN A 6 -7.41 31.07 -7.18
C ASN A 6 -6.80 32.47 -6.98
N GLN A 7 -5.47 32.56 -6.79
CA GLN A 7 -4.71 33.81 -6.76
C GLN A 7 -4.24 34.27 -8.16
N GLY A 8 -4.71 33.63 -9.24
CA GLY A 8 -4.29 33.92 -10.61
C GLY A 8 -2.90 33.38 -10.99
N ARG A 9 -2.29 32.54 -10.15
CA ARG A 9 -0.94 31.99 -10.42
C ARG A 9 -1.01 30.80 -11.38
N LYS A 10 -0.04 30.72 -12.29
CA LYS A 10 0.14 29.55 -13.16
C LYS A 10 0.78 28.40 -12.38
N VAL A 11 0.12 27.24 -12.37
CA VAL A 11 0.60 26.04 -11.68
C VAL A 11 0.78 24.90 -12.68
N THR A 12 1.92 24.21 -12.62
CA THR A 12 2.25 23.06 -13.46
C THR A 12 2.74 21.89 -12.61
N LEU A 13 2.28 20.67 -12.89
CA LEU A 13 2.82 19.46 -12.28
C LEU A 13 4.01 18.94 -13.11
N ALA A 14 5.22 19.04 -12.57
CA ALA A 14 6.41 18.41 -13.14
C ALA A 14 6.55 16.97 -12.63
N ARG A 15 7.06 16.06 -13.47
CA ARG A 15 7.34 14.66 -13.10
C ARG A 15 8.84 14.41 -13.06
N GLY A 16 9.27 13.58 -12.10
CA GLY A 16 10.69 13.25 -11.91
C GLY A 16 11.48 14.44 -11.37
N THR A 17 12.74 14.54 -11.78
CA THR A 17 13.61 15.70 -11.49
C THR A 17 13.67 16.65 -12.69
N ALA A 18 12.64 16.68 -13.55
CA ALA A 18 12.60 17.59 -14.68
C ALA A 18 12.52 19.04 -14.16
N LEU A 19 13.60 19.79 -14.42
CA LEU A 19 13.86 21.07 -13.78
C LEU A 19 13.15 22.22 -14.49
N LEU A 20 12.07 22.73 -13.90
CA LEU A 20 11.43 23.98 -14.34
C LEU A 20 12.22 25.19 -13.81
N ARG A 21 13.24 25.63 -14.57
CA ARG A 21 14.15 26.72 -14.16
C ARG A 21 13.46 28.06 -13.87
N SER A 22 12.32 28.32 -14.51
CA SER A 22 11.55 29.56 -14.37
C SER A 22 10.54 29.55 -13.22
N ALA A 23 10.45 28.48 -12.43
CA ALA A 23 9.53 28.44 -11.29
C ALA A 23 9.95 29.46 -10.22
N ALA A 24 8.99 30.27 -9.77
CA ALA A 24 9.17 31.18 -8.64
C ALA A 24 9.17 30.42 -7.31
N GLU A 25 8.29 29.43 -7.18
CA GLU A 25 8.18 28.53 -6.04
C GLU A 25 7.99 27.10 -6.53
N VAL A 26 8.54 26.14 -5.78
CA VAL A 26 8.44 24.71 -6.06
C VAL A 26 7.94 24.00 -4.81
N TYR A 27 6.93 23.15 -4.99
CA TYR A 27 6.39 22.32 -3.92
C TYR A 27 6.63 20.86 -4.25
N ALA A 28 7.24 20.11 -3.33
CA ALA A 28 7.41 18.68 -3.45
C ALA A 28 7.08 17.97 -2.14
N SER A 29 6.57 16.74 -2.25
CA SER A 29 6.23 15.91 -1.12
C SER A 29 6.89 14.55 -1.23
N ALA A 30 7.35 14.02 -0.10
CA ALA A 30 7.88 12.67 0.02
C ALA A 30 7.09 11.85 1.03
N VAL A 31 6.69 10.65 0.62
CA VAL A 31 5.94 9.70 1.46
C VAL A 31 6.89 8.80 2.26
N PHE A 32 7.95 8.30 1.63
CA PHE A 32 8.89 7.36 2.22
C PHE A 32 10.17 8.04 2.71
N HIS A 33 10.75 7.53 3.79
CA HIS A 33 12.04 7.96 4.32
C HIS A 33 13.10 6.91 4.01
N ASN A 34 13.64 6.93 2.78
CA ASN A 34 14.69 6.01 2.35
C ASN A 34 15.74 6.72 1.49
N ASP A 35 16.86 6.05 1.22
CA ASP A 35 18.01 6.64 0.52
C ASP A 35 17.67 7.11 -0.89
N HIS A 36 16.80 6.40 -1.61
CA HIS A 36 16.32 6.83 -2.92
C HIS A 36 15.60 8.17 -2.84
N THR A 37 14.69 8.31 -1.88
CA THR A 37 13.94 9.53 -1.65
C THR A 37 14.85 10.67 -1.18
N ARG A 38 15.81 10.38 -0.30
CA ARG A 38 16.81 11.34 0.19
C ARG A 38 17.64 11.91 -0.96
N ARG A 39 18.16 11.07 -1.86
CA ARG A 39 18.95 11.52 -3.03
C ARG A 39 18.16 12.41 -3.98
N LYS A 40 16.87 12.12 -4.18
CA LYS A 40 15.98 12.99 -4.97
C LYS A 40 15.75 14.32 -4.28
N ILE A 41 15.49 14.32 -2.98
CA ILE A 41 15.34 15.55 -2.18
C ILE A 41 16.60 16.40 -2.26
N GLU A 42 17.79 15.81 -2.09
CA GLU A 42 19.07 16.51 -2.20
C GLU A 42 19.28 17.13 -3.58
N THR A 43 18.88 16.41 -4.64
CA THR A 43 18.94 16.91 -6.02
C THR A 43 18.02 18.13 -6.19
N LEU A 44 16.79 18.07 -5.66
CA LEU A 44 15.87 19.20 -5.69
C LEU A 44 16.40 20.39 -4.87
N LYS A 45 16.92 20.15 -3.66
CA LYS A 45 17.51 21.19 -2.80
C LYS A 45 18.67 21.89 -3.49
N ARG A 46 19.59 21.15 -4.09
CA ARG A 46 20.75 21.71 -4.81
C ARG A 46 20.32 22.59 -6.00
N HIS A 47 19.23 22.23 -6.67
CA HIS A 47 18.79 22.97 -7.85
C HIS A 47 17.93 24.19 -7.52
N TYR A 48 16.98 24.05 -6.59
CA TYR A 48 15.96 25.06 -6.33
C TYR A 48 16.28 25.97 -5.14
N GLY A 49 17.20 25.55 -4.24
CA GLY A 49 17.55 26.32 -3.05
C GLY A 49 16.31 26.76 -2.27
N ASP A 50 16.24 28.04 -1.95
CA ASP A 50 15.17 28.65 -1.14
C ASP A 50 13.79 28.63 -1.81
N LYS A 51 13.71 28.36 -3.12
CA LYS A 51 12.43 28.25 -3.83
C LYS A 51 11.68 26.95 -3.50
N LEU A 52 12.34 25.98 -2.87
CA LEU A 52 11.81 24.66 -2.62
C LEU A 52 11.11 24.56 -1.26
N ASN A 53 9.81 24.29 -1.31
CA ASN A 53 8.98 23.93 -0.17
C ASN A 53 8.81 22.40 -0.16
N LEU A 54 9.32 21.75 0.88
CA LEU A 54 9.22 20.30 1.07
C LEU A 54 8.22 19.95 2.15
N GLY A 55 7.52 18.84 1.94
CA GLY A 55 6.73 18.22 2.98
C GLY A 55 6.44 16.74 2.78
N GLY A 56 5.44 16.25 3.51
CA GLY A 56 5.04 14.85 3.51
C GLY A 56 5.76 14.02 4.59
N SER A 57 5.19 12.85 4.88
CA SER A 57 5.60 11.98 6.00
C SER A 57 7.06 11.53 5.97
N GLY A 58 7.70 11.50 4.79
CA GLY A 58 9.11 11.16 4.63
C GLY A 58 10.07 12.31 4.98
N VAL A 59 9.54 13.53 5.17
CA VAL A 59 10.28 14.76 5.50
C VAL A 59 9.96 15.20 6.93
N ASP A 60 8.69 15.49 7.20
CA ASP A 60 8.19 15.94 8.50
C ASP A 60 6.78 15.37 8.73
N LEU A 61 6.65 14.59 9.80
CA LEU A 61 5.40 13.92 10.16
C LEU A 61 4.34 14.90 10.70
N TYR A 62 4.75 16.04 11.25
CA TYR A 62 3.88 17.00 11.94
C TYR A 62 3.51 18.22 11.10
N GLN A 63 4.20 18.44 9.98
CA GLN A 63 3.84 19.50 9.05
C GLN A 63 2.40 19.31 8.53
N ARG A 64 1.60 20.36 8.61
CA ARG A 64 0.21 20.40 8.12
C ARG A 64 0.05 21.53 7.12
N LEU A 65 -0.87 21.35 6.17
CA LEU A 65 -1.37 22.46 5.39
C LEU A 65 -2.26 23.36 6.27
N PRO A 66 -2.28 24.67 6.03
CA PRO A 66 -3.29 25.55 6.61
C PRO A 66 -4.71 25.04 6.32
N ALA A 67 -5.63 25.20 7.27
CA ALA A 67 -6.98 24.61 7.20
C ALA A 67 -7.76 25.09 5.97
N GLU A 68 -7.59 26.36 5.61
CA GLU A 68 -8.19 26.98 4.43
C GLU A 68 -7.63 26.43 3.10
N ILE A 69 -6.44 25.82 3.11
CA ILE A 69 -5.86 25.13 1.95
C ILE A 69 -6.29 23.66 1.94
N GLU A 70 -6.29 23.00 3.09
CA GLU A 70 -6.70 21.60 3.25
C GLU A 70 -8.17 21.38 2.86
N GLY A 71 -9.05 22.35 3.18
CA GLY A 71 -10.47 22.30 2.85
C GLY A 71 -10.81 22.62 1.39
N LEU A 72 -9.83 22.93 0.54
CA LEU A 72 -10.10 23.19 -0.88
C LEU A 72 -10.36 21.88 -1.64
N PRO A 73 -11.25 21.90 -2.66
CA PRO A 73 -11.45 20.75 -3.52
C PRO A 73 -10.16 20.40 -4.26
N SER A 74 -9.95 19.11 -4.46
CA SER A 74 -8.79 18.59 -5.20
C SER A 74 -8.69 19.21 -6.60
N ASP A 75 -7.47 19.48 -7.04
CA ASP A 75 -7.19 20.09 -8.33
C ASP A 75 -6.93 19.02 -9.40
N TYR A 76 -8.01 18.51 -9.98
CA TYR A 76 -7.95 17.41 -10.94
C TYR A 76 -7.34 17.81 -12.29
N ASP A 77 -7.22 19.09 -12.62
CA ASP A 77 -6.57 19.54 -13.85
C ASP A 77 -5.10 19.08 -13.92
N LEU A 78 -4.46 18.86 -12.75
CA LEU A 78 -3.10 18.34 -12.66
C LEU A 78 -3.02 16.82 -12.86
N TYR A 79 -4.17 16.13 -12.80
CA TYR A 79 -4.27 14.68 -12.84
C TYR A 79 -5.28 14.22 -13.90
N PRO A 80 -5.10 14.59 -15.18
CA PRO A 80 -6.04 14.23 -16.25
C PRO A 80 -6.20 12.71 -16.40
N ASN A 81 -5.17 11.94 -16.02
CA ASN A 81 -5.20 10.48 -16.04
C ASN A 81 -6.25 9.88 -15.10
N LEU A 82 -6.77 10.61 -14.10
CA LEU A 82 -7.86 10.13 -13.25
C LEU A 82 -9.18 10.01 -14.03
N GLY A 83 -9.36 10.77 -15.11
CA GLY A 83 -10.58 10.71 -15.92
C GLY A 83 -11.82 11.01 -15.08
N ASP A 84 -12.78 10.09 -15.10
CA ASP A 84 -14.06 10.17 -14.39
C ASP A 84 -13.98 9.79 -12.90
N ARG A 85 -12.78 9.44 -12.39
CA ARG A 85 -12.59 8.95 -11.03
C ARG A 85 -12.40 10.09 -10.04
N ALA A 86 -13.17 10.06 -8.97
CA ALA A 86 -12.92 10.84 -7.76
C ALA A 86 -11.84 10.16 -6.89
N ILE A 87 -11.09 10.96 -6.13
CA ILE A 87 -10.09 10.51 -5.18
C ILE A 87 -10.06 11.44 -3.97
N GLY A 88 -9.93 10.88 -2.77
CA GLY A 88 -9.78 11.68 -1.55
C GLY A 88 -10.03 10.90 -0.26
N PHE A 89 -10.23 11.64 0.82
CA PHE A 89 -10.49 11.12 2.16
C PHE A 89 -11.91 11.50 2.57
N LEU A 90 -12.69 10.54 3.05
CA LEU A 90 -13.91 10.80 3.82
C LEU A 90 -13.61 10.80 5.31
N THR A 91 -12.69 9.93 5.71
CA THR A 91 -12.25 9.76 7.09
C THR A 91 -10.73 9.77 7.19
N ARG A 92 -10.24 10.10 8.38
CA ARG A 92 -8.83 10.04 8.74
C ARG A 92 -8.65 9.48 10.13
N GLY A 93 -7.50 8.89 10.38
CA GLY A 93 -7.13 8.31 11.67
C GLY A 93 -7.45 6.82 11.76
N CYS A 94 -6.79 6.16 12.71
CA CYS A 94 -6.94 4.73 12.96
C CYS A 94 -6.77 4.47 14.47
N PRO A 95 -7.61 3.62 15.08
CA PRO A 95 -7.53 3.36 16.52
C PRO A 95 -6.44 2.34 16.85
N ARG A 96 -5.82 1.72 15.82
CA ARG A 96 -4.77 0.72 16.01
C ARG A 96 -3.44 1.41 16.26
N HIS A 97 -2.74 1.00 17.32
CA HIS A 97 -1.40 1.48 17.64
C HIS A 97 -0.31 0.52 17.11
N CYS A 98 -0.45 0.10 15.84
CA CYS A 98 0.55 -0.75 15.20
C CYS A 98 1.92 -0.06 15.21
N ALA A 99 2.95 -0.73 15.70
CA ALA A 99 4.26 -0.12 15.93
C ALA A 99 4.94 0.40 14.65
N PHE A 100 4.62 -0.18 13.49
CA PHE A 100 5.13 0.26 12.18
C PHE A 100 4.37 1.46 11.59
N CYS A 101 3.18 1.80 12.12
CA CYS A 101 2.22 2.65 11.45
C CYS A 101 2.35 4.13 11.89
N ILE A 102 2.35 5.04 10.91
CA ILE A 102 2.38 6.49 11.17
C ILE A 102 1.03 7.08 11.54
N VAL A 103 -0.07 6.40 11.18
CA VAL A 103 -1.42 6.99 11.14
C VAL A 103 -1.83 7.56 12.51
N PRO A 104 -1.72 6.85 13.65
CA PRO A 104 -2.15 7.42 14.92
C PRO A 104 -1.37 8.69 15.31
N LYS A 105 -0.07 8.75 14.98
CA LYS A 105 0.77 9.93 15.25
C LYS A 105 0.47 11.08 14.28
N LYS A 106 0.19 10.77 13.02
CA LYS A 106 -0.02 11.75 11.95
C LYS A 106 -1.46 12.27 11.93
N GLU A 107 -2.41 11.37 11.84
CA GLU A 107 -3.81 11.68 11.58
C GLU A 107 -4.64 11.66 12.87
N GLY A 108 -4.16 11.05 13.96
CA GLY A 108 -4.85 11.01 15.24
C GLY A 108 -6.01 10.00 15.28
N SER A 109 -6.99 10.28 16.14
CA SER A 109 -8.16 9.43 16.32
C SER A 109 -9.07 9.45 15.07
N PRO A 110 -9.78 8.33 14.79
CA PRO A 110 -10.71 8.24 13.68
C PRO A 110 -11.77 9.35 13.70
N ARG A 111 -11.92 10.07 12.59
CA ARG A 111 -12.93 11.13 12.41
C ARG A 111 -13.33 11.28 10.95
N LEU A 112 -14.50 11.91 10.74
CA LEU A 112 -14.92 12.41 9.44
C LEU A 112 -14.13 13.67 9.07
N VAL A 113 -13.76 13.82 7.80
CA VAL A 113 -13.04 14.99 7.29
C VAL A 113 -13.65 15.57 6.01
N ALA A 114 -14.51 14.81 5.34
CA ALA A 114 -15.29 15.26 4.20
C ALA A 114 -16.57 14.43 4.12
N ASP A 115 -17.52 14.92 3.31
CA ASP A 115 -18.66 14.12 2.89
C ASP A 115 -18.49 13.58 1.46
N LEU A 116 -19.41 12.70 1.08
CA LEU A 116 -19.39 12.02 -0.19
C LEU A 116 -19.72 12.95 -1.36
N ASP A 117 -20.52 13.99 -1.13
CA ASP A 117 -20.91 14.93 -2.17
C ASP A 117 -19.73 15.83 -2.54
N ASP A 118 -18.95 16.28 -1.56
CA ASP A 118 -17.72 17.04 -1.74
C ASP A 118 -16.69 16.33 -2.61
N LEU A 119 -16.49 15.01 -2.40
CA LEU A 119 -15.57 14.23 -3.21
C LEU A 119 -16.07 13.99 -4.65
N LEU A 120 -17.39 13.90 -4.83
CA LEU A 120 -18.02 13.62 -6.13
C LEU A 120 -18.36 14.89 -6.92
N GLN A 121 -18.05 16.08 -6.40
CA GLN A 121 -18.31 17.37 -7.06
C GLN A 121 -17.75 17.43 -8.50
N GLY A 122 -18.41 18.23 -9.34
CA GLY A 122 -17.96 18.56 -10.70
C GLY A 122 -18.34 17.53 -11.77
N GLY A 123 -19.42 16.76 -11.56
CA GLY A 123 -19.91 15.78 -12.53
C GLY A 123 -19.02 14.55 -12.70
N ARG A 124 -18.13 14.28 -11.72
CA ARG A 124 -17.34 13.04 -11.71
C ARG A 124 -18.28 11.85 -11.51
N GLY A 125 -17.93 10.74 -12.15
CA GLY A 125 -18.80 9.58 -12.26
C GLY A 125 -18.96 8.83 -10.93
N ASN A 126 -19.53 7.64 -11.00
CA ASN A 126 -19.74 6.79 -9.83
C ASN A 126 -18.48 6.01 -9.40
N LYS A 127 -17.27 6.51 -9.63
CA LYS A 127 -16.00 5.81 -9.31
C LYS A 127 -15.18 6.60 -8.31
N LEU A 128 -14.94 6.01 -7.14
CA LEU A 128 -14.27 6.67 -6.02
C LEU A 128 -13.07 5.87 -5.52
N ILE A 129 -11.89 6.49 -5.47
CA ILE A 129 -10.70 5.96 -4.84
C ILE A 129 -10.58 6.60 -3.44
N LEU A 130 -10.81 5.81 -2.41
CA LEU A 130 -10.70 6.27 -1.02
C LEU A 130 -9.29 6.08 -0.50
N LEU A 131 -8.78 7.14 0.13
CA LEU A 131 -7.48 7.19 0.78
C LEU A 131 -7.57 7.05 2.31
N ASP A 132 -8.78 6.85 2.85
CA ASP A 132 -9.09 6.70 4.27
C ASP A 132 -8.19 5.69 4.99
N ASP A 133 -7.58 6.08 6.10
CA ASP A 133 -6.64 5.21 6.83
C ASP A 133 -7.30 3.94 7.39
N ASN A 134 -8.53 4.06 7.87
CA ASN A 134 -9.38 2.94 8.29
C ASN A 134 -10.85 3.39 8.36
N LEU A 135 -11.55 3.36 7.23
CA LEU A 135 -12.93 3.84 7.13
C LEU A 135 -13.86 3.17 8.15
N LEU A 136 -13.70 1.87 8.42
CA LEU A 136 -14.57 1.12 9.34
C LEU A 136 -14.42 1.53 10.81
N ALA A 137 -13.34 2.26 11.15
CA ALA A 137 -13.11 2.75 12.50
C ALA A 137 -13.69 4.15 12.75
N ALA A 138 -14.11 4.86 11.70
CA ALA A 138 -14.63 6.20 11.84
C ALA A 138 -16.04 6.23 12.44
N PRO A 139 -16.39 7.25 13.23
CA PRO A 139 -17.78 7.48 13.61
C PRO A 139 -18.61 7.72 12.34
N GLY A 140 -19.77 7.06 12.23
CA GLY A 140 -20.64 7.17 11.06
C GLY A 140 -20.22 6.36 9.84
N ALA A 141 -19.23 5.45 9.95
CA ALA A 141 -18.79 4.58 8.85
C ALA A 141 -19.95 3.87 8.13
N GLU A 142 -20.95 3.39 8.89
CA GLU A 142 -22.13 2.71 8.32
C GLU A 142 -22.99 3.63 7.47
N SER A 143 -23.11 4.92 7.84
CA SER A 143 -23.82 5.91 7.02
C SER A 143 -23.09 6.11 5.69
N LEU A 144 -21.76 6.22 5.71
CA LEU A 144 -20.96 6.32 4.49
C LEU A 144 -21.12 5.08 3.60
N LEU A 145 -21.05 3.88 4.19
CA LEU A 145 -21.25 2.63 3.45
C LEU A 145 -22.65 2.52 2.84
N GLU A 146 -23.70 2.90 3.58
CA GLU A 146 -25.08 2.91 3.07
C GLU A 146 -25.26 3.91 1.93
N GLN A 147 -24.68 5.12 2.04
CA GLN A 147 -24.70 6.10 0.96
C GLN A 147 -24.00 5.57 -0.30
N MET A 148 -22.83 4.95 -0.16
CA MET A 148 -22.11 4.34 -1.29
C MET A 148 -22.92 3.21 -1.94
N ALA A 149 -23.53 2.34 -1.13
CA ALA A 149 -24.37 1.24 -1.60
C ALA A 149 -25.61 1.75 -2.34
N SER A 150 -26.36 2.68 -1.72
CA SER A 150 -27.59 3.25 -2.26
C SER A 150 -27.37 4.04 -3.55
N ARG A 151 -26.27 4.78 -3.64
CA ARG A 151 -25.89 5.55 -4.83
C ARG A 151 -25.16 4.71 -5.89
N ARG A 152 -24.96 3.41 -5.65
CA ARG A 152 -24.25 2.47 -6.53
C ARG A 152 -22.86 2.98 -6.95
N ILE A 153 -22.13 3.50 -5.97
CA ILE A 153 -20.76 3.95 -6.17
C ILE A 153 -19.85 2.72 -6.25
N GLN A 154 -18.99 2.73 -7.26
CA GLN A 154 -17.86 1.84 -7.35
C GLN A 154 -16.74 2.41 -6.49
N VAL A 155 -16.25 1.63 -5.54
CA VAL A 155 -15.32 2.13 -4.52
C VAL A 155 -14.06 1.29 -4.51
N ASN A 156 -12.90 1.94 -4.63
CA ASN A 156 -11.61 1.34 -4.35
C ASN A 156 -11.15 1.79 -2.95
N PHE A 157 -11.10 0.84 -2.01
CA PHE A 157 -10.57 1.05 -0.66
C PHE A 157 -9.05 0.88 -0.65
N THR A 158 -8.29 1.83 -1.20
CA THR A 158 -6.87 1.61 -1.50
C THR A 158 -5.98 1.39 -0.27
N GLN A 159 -6.39 1.90 0.90
CA GLN A 159 -5.69 1.71 2.18
C GLN A 159 -6.18 0.49 2.96
N THR A 160 -7.00 -0.36 2.33
CA THR A 160 -7.65 -1.54 2.90
C THR A 160 -8.70 -1.24 3.97
N LEU A 161 -9.51 -2.25 4.27
CA LEU A 161 -10.42 -2.27 5.41
C LEU A 161 -9.85 -3.19 6.49
N ASP A 162 -10.04 -2.86 7.77
CA ASP A 162 -9.76 -3.80 8.86
C ASP A 162 -10.93 -4.78 8.98
N ILE A 163 -10.76 -6.00 8.45
CA ILE A 163 -11.80 -7.03 8.46
C ILE A 163 -12.28 -7.38 9.87
N ARG A 164 -11.45 -7.15 10.90
CA ARG A 164 -11.81 -7.39 12.30
C ARG A 164 -12.88 -6.43 12.82
N LEU A 165 -13.12 -5.32 12.11
CA LEU A 165 -14.19 -4.35 12.41
C LEU A 165 -15.47 -4.64 11.61
N VAL A 166 -15.54 -5.73 10.85
CA VAL A 166 -16.73 -6.12 10.12
C VAL A 166 -17.68 -6.87 11.04
N ASP A 167 -18.94 -6.46 11.02
CA ASP A 167 -20.09 -7.20 11.52
C ASP A 167 -21.02 -7.57 10.36
N ARG A 168 -22.15 -8.23 10.65
CA ARG A 168 -23.12 -8.63 9.63
C ARG A 168 -23.62 -7.44 8.79
N LYS A 169 -23.96 -6.32 9.45
CA LYS A 169 -24.47 -5.11 8.77
C LYS A 169 -23.43 -4.55 7.81
N ARG A 170 -22.18 -4.41 8.25
CA ARG A 170 -21.07 -3.92 7.42
C ARG A 170 -20.76 -4.86 6.27
N ALA A 171 -20.78 -6.18 6.50
CA ALA A 171 -20.60 -7.16 5.44
C ALA A 171 -21.70 -7.03 4.37
N ASP A 172 -22.97 -6.90 4.78
CA ASP A 172 -24.09 -6.74 3.86
C ASP A 172 -24.00 -5.44 3.04
N LEU A 173 -23.57 -4.34 3.67
CA LEU A 173 -23.30 -3.08 2.97
C LEU A 173 -22.15 -3.21 1.96
N LEU A 174 -21.03 -3.79 2.37
CA LEU A 174 -19.86 -3.98 1.51
C LEU A 174 -20.16 -4.92 0.33
N LYS A 175 -21.00 -5.95 0.51
CA LYS A 175 -21.48 -6.81 -0.59
C LYS A 175 -22.30 -6.06 -1.63
N ARG A 176 -23.11 -5.08 -1.18
CA ARG A 176 -23.93 -4.19 -2.04
C ARG A 176 -23.07 -3.15 -2.78
N ILE A 177 -21.95 -2.72 -2.19
CA ILE A 177 -21.01 -1.81 -2.84
C ILE A 177 -20.24 -2.55 -3.95
N HIS A 178 -20.05 -1.88 -5.09
CA HIS A 178 -19.17 -2.39 -6.14
C HIS A 178 -17.70 -2.09 -5.75
N CYS A 179 -17.18 -2.87 -4.80
CA CYS A 179 -15.78 -2.80 -4.39
C CYS A 179 -14.88 -3.14 -5.58
N SER A 180 -13.96 -2.26 -5.96
CA SER A 180 -13.17 -2.34 -7.20
C SER A 180 -11.67 -2.24 -6.97
N ASN A 181 -10.89 -2.73 -7.94
CA ASN A 181 -9.50 -2.31 -8.09
C ASN A 181 -9.39 -0.83 -8.52
N THR A 182 -8.20 -0.24 -8.42
CA THR A 182 -7.93 1.18 -8.77
C THR A 182 -8.23 1.57 -10.23
N ARG A 183 -8.30 0.58 -11.12
CA ARG A 183 -8.67 0.77 -12.53
C ARG A 183 -10.16 0.63 -12.80
N PHE A 184 -10.96 0.20 -11.82
CA PHE A 184 -12.40 -0.05 -11.96
C PHE A 184 -12.72 -1.03 -13.10
N THR A 185 -11.89 -2.06 -13.26
CA THR A 185 -12.04 -3.08 -14.30
C THR A 185 -12.52 -4.42 -13.76
N ARG A 186 -12.47 -4.63 -12.44
CA ARG A 186 -12.92 -5.85 -11.76
C ARG A 186 -13.34 -5.54 -10.34
N ARG A 187 -14.24 -6.38 -9.80
CA ARG A 187 -14.50 -6.39 -8.36
C ARG A 187 -13.23 -6.78 -7.62
N ASN A 188 -12.95 -6.11 -6.52
CA ASN A 188 -11.83 -6.43 -5.64
C ASN A 188 -12.12 -5.90 -4.24
N TYR A 189 -12.03 -6.77 -3.24
CA TYR A 189 -12.02 -6.38 -1.83
C TYR A 189 -10.57 -6.22 -1.37
N HIS A 190 -10.31 -5.25 -0.49
CA HIS A 190 -8.99 -4.95 0.01
C HIS A 190 -9.00 -4.99 1.55
N PHE A 191 -8.27 -5.94 2.12
CA PHE A 191 -8.10 -6.12 3.56
C PHE A 191 -6.62 -6.10 3.95
N SER A 192 -6.32 -5.94 5.24
CA SER A 192 -4.96 -6.03 5.76
C SER A 192 -4.77 -7.22 6.70
N LEU A 193 -3.61 -7.87 6.62
CA LEU A 193 -3.18 -8.95 7.52
C LEU A 193 -1.66 -8.90 7.71
N ASN A 194 -1.20 -8.30 8.81
CA ASN A 194 0.23 -8.01 9.00
C ASN A 194 0.94 -8.96 9.97
N ASP A 195 0.20 -9.75 10.73
CA ASP A 195 0.72 -10.74 11.70
C ASP A 195 -0.28 -11.90 11.82
N CYS A 196 0.09 -12.94 12.57
CA CYS A 196 -0.78 -14.09 12.86
C CYS A 196 -1.79 -13.80 13.99
N SER A 197 -1.90 -12.55 14.48
CA SER A 197 -2.78 -12.26 15.60
C SER A 197 -4.25 -12.24 15.14
N GLY A 198 -5.06 -13.08 15.78
CA GLY A 198 -6.51 -13.13 15.55
C GLY A 198 -6.91 -13.71 14.20
N LEU A 199 -6.17 -14.69 13.66
CA LEU A 199 -6.56 -15.40 12.43
C LEU A 199 -7.95 -16.03 12.54
N ASP A 200 -8.34 -16.55 13.71
CA ASP A 200 -9.69 -17.08 13.95
C ASP A 200 -10.78 -16.02 13.80
N LEU A 201 -10.53 -14.81 14.34
CA LEU A 201 -11.46 -13.69 14.18
C LEU A 201 -11.53 -13.26 12.71
N VAL A 202 -10.40 -13.24 12.00
CA VAL A 202 -10.37 -12.95 10.57
C VAL A 202 -11.20 -13.98 9.81
N LEU A 203 -11.05 -15.28 10.11
CA LEU A 203 -11.84 -16.35 9.51
C LEU A 203 -13.34 -16.18 9.78
N GLU A 204 -13.72 -15.92 11.03
CA GLU A 204 -15.11 -15.65 11.42
C GLU A 204 -15.70 -14.50 10.61
N LYS A 205 -14.99 -13.35 10.55
CA LYS A 205 -15.47 -12.17 9.82
C LYS A 205 -15.48 -12.39 8.31
N TYR A 206 -14.52 -13.14 7.77
CA TYR A 206 -14.48 -13.53 6.37
C TYR A 206 -15.70 -14.36 5.97
N GLY A 207 -16.16 -15.24 6.87
CA GLY A 207 -17.36 -16.06 6.68
C GLY A 207 -18.65 -15.26 6.50
N LEU A 208 -18.69 -13.96 6.83
CA LEU A 208 -19.88 -13.11 6.65
C LEU A 208 -20.12 -12.70 5.18
N PHE A 209 -19.13 -12.92 4.30
CA PHE A 209 -19.18 -12.47 2.91
C PHE A 209 -19.60 -13.53 1.91
N ASP A 210 -19.58 -14.81 2.28
CA ASP A 210 -19.88 -15.95 1.40
C ASP A 210 -19.06 -15.96 0.08
N PHE A 211 -17.78 -15.58 0.17
CA PHE A 211 -16.88 -15.50 -0.98
C PHE A 211 -16.70 -16.85 -1.68
N ARG A 212 -16.50 -16.80 -2.99
CA ARG A 212 -16.22 -17.93 -3.87
C ARG A 212 -14.78 -17.87 -4.38
N ALA A 213 -14.27 -18.98 -4.88
CA ALA A 213 -12.94 -19.04 -5.49
C ALA A 213 -12.75 -18.08 -6.69
N SER A 214 -13.85 -17.66 -7.34
CA SER A 214 -13.85 -16.68 -8.44
C SER A 214 -13.81 -15.22 -7.98
N ASP A 215 -14.09 -14.96 -6.70
CA ASP A 215 -14.00 -13.62 -6.14
C ASP A 215 -12.54 -13.18 -6.01
N ASN A 216 -12.34 -11.87 -5.90
CA ASN A 216 -11.01 -11.29 -5.76
C ASN A 216 -10.94 -10.56 -4.42
N VAL A 217 -10.24 -11.18 -3.47
CA VAL A 217 -10.10 -10.65 -2.12
C VAL A 217 -8.61 -10.49 -1.81
N GLU A 218 -8.12 -9.26 -1.98
CA GLU A 218 -6.71 -8.94 -1.76
C GLU A 218 -6.43 -8.66 -0.29
N PHE A 219 -5.42 -9.33 0.25
CA PHE A 219 -4.85 -9.03 1.56
C PHE A 219 -3.48 -8.38 1.40
N ILE A 220 -3.35 -7.14 1.85
CA ILE A 220 -2.03 -6.51 1.99
C ILE A 220 -1.35 -7.11 3.21
N CYS A 221 -0.21 -7.75 2.98
CA CYS A 221 0.63 -8.36 3.99
C CYS A 221 2.00 -7.68 4.01
N MET A 222 2.35 -7.08 5.14
CA MET A 222 3.69 -6.58 5.36
C MET A 222 4.66 -7.73 5.67
N TYR A 223 5.91 -7.59 5.25
CA TYR A 223 7.03 -8.47 5.61
C TYR A 223 8.28 -7.65 5.97
N GLY A 224 9.25 -8.29 6.62
CA GLY A 224 10.49 -7.64 7.04
C GLY A 224 10.33 -6.78 8.31
N TYR A 225 9.30 -7.06 9.10
CA TYR A 225 9.06 -6.40 10.38
C TYR A 225 8.28 -7.32 11.33
N ARG A 226 8.93 -7.75 12.42
CA ARG A 226 8.31 -8.48 13.54
C ARG A 226 7.47 -9.69 13.11
N THR A 227 7.91 -10.38 12.08
CA THR A 227 7.42 -11.70 11.69
C THR A 227 8.61 -12.60 11.44
N THR A 228 8.45 -13.90 11.64
CA THR A 228 9.39 -14.96 11.29
C THR A 228 9.02 -15.59 9.95
N LEU A 229 9.92 -16.37 9.35
CA LEU A 229 9.60 -17.13 8.14
C LEU A 229 8.45 -18.12 8.37
N ALA A 230 8.36 -18.71 9.56
CA ALA A 230 7.27 -19.61 9.93
C ALA A 230 5.92 -18.88 10.00
N GLU A 231 5.88 -17.69 10.62
CA GLU A 231 4.67 -16.87 10.66
C GLU A 231 4.27 -16.36 9.27
N ASP A 232 5.22 -15.98 8.41
CA ASP A 232 4.92 -15.62 7.03
C ASP A 232 4.28 -16.80 6.27
N LEU A 233 4.85 -18.00 6.40
CA LEU A 233 4.29 -19.23 5.83
C LEU A 233 2.86 -19.51 6.35
N GLU A 234 2.65 -19.35 7.66
CA GLU A 234 1.34 -19.53 8.29
C GLU A 234 0.29 -18.57 7.70
N ARG A 235 0.60 -17.26 7.62
CA ARG A 235 -0.31 -16.27 7.03
C ARG A 235 -0.65 -16.60 5.59
N PHE A 236 0.35 -17.01 4.79
CA PHE A 236 0.09 -17.32 3.39
C PHE A 236 -0.70 -18.62 3.22
N ARG A 237 -0.49 -19.64 4.06
CA ARG A 237 -1.34 -20.84 4.10
C ARG A 237 -2.77 -20.51 4.50
N PHE A 238 -2.93 -19.70 5.54
CA PHE A 238 -4.22 -19.21 5.99
C PHE A 238 -4.96 -18.52 4.84
N LEU A 239 -4.34 -17.53 4.19
CA LEU A 239 -4.95 -16.83 3.06
C LEU A 239 -5.25 -17.77 1.90
N ARG A 240 -4.37 -18.74 1.60
CA ARG A 240 -4.60 -19.70 0.53
C ARG A 240 -5.81 -20.62 0.80
N SER A 241 -6.16 -20.83 2.06
CA SER A 241 -7.33 -21.62 2.47
C SER A 241 -8.65 -20.87 2.28
N LEU A 242 -8.62 -19.54 2.19
CA LEU A 242 -9.81 -18.70 2.05
C LEU A 242 -10.26 -18.59 0.58
N PRO A 243 -11.55 -18.81 0.26
CA PRO A 243 -12.06 -18.73 -1.11
C PRO A 243 -11.86 -17.37 -1.79
N GLY A 244 -11.07 -17.32 -2.87
CA GLY A 244 -10.86 -16.09 -3.65
C GLY A 244 -9.86 -15.11 -3.02
N ALA A 245 -9.31 -15.45 -1.85
CA ALA A 245 -8.27 -14.65 -1.22
C ALA A 245 -6.91 -14.80 -1.94
N TYR A 246 -6.21 -13.68 -2.04
CA TYR A 246 -4.82 -13.65 -2.50
C TYR A 246 -4.05 -12.54 -1.78
N VAL A 247 -2.72 -12.67 -1.77
CA VAL A 247 -1.85 -11.74 -1.06
C VAL A 247 -1.32 -10.66 -2.00
N PHE A 248 -1.14 -9.45 -1.47
CA PHE A 248 -0.25 -8.41 -1.99
C PHE A 248 0.82 -8.14 -0.93
N VAL A 249 2.09 -8.45 -1.25
CA VAL A 249 3.18 -8.31 -0.29
C VAL A 249 3.81 -6.91 -0.35
N GLN A 250 4.07 -6.34 0.83
CA GLN A 250 4.74 -5.05 0.97
C GLN A 250 5.91 -5.16 1.95
N CYS A 251 7.11 -4.79 1.49
CA CYS A 251 8.25 -4.69 2.39
C CYS A 251 8.01 -3.56 3.40
N TYR A 252 8.29 -3.81 4.67
CA TYR A 252 8.36 -2.76 5.66
C TYR A 252 9.35 -1.68 5.22
N GLN A 253 8.95 -0.43 5.42
CA GLN A 253 9.74 0.77 5.15
C GLN A 253 9.75 1.59 6.43
N PRO A 254 10.91 1.76 7.07
CA PRO A 254 11.03 2.58 8.27
C PRO A 254 10.58 4.01 8.01
N ILE A 255 10.02 4.59 9.06
CA ILE A 255 9.64 6.00 9.11
C ILE A 255 10.72 6.75 9.90
N PRO A 256 10.84 8.09 9.78
CA PRO A 256 11.77 8.85 10.62
C PRO A 256 11.50 8.55 12.10
N ASN A 257 12.52 8.11 12.84
CA ASN A 257 12.42 7.69 14.25
C ASN A 257 11.42 6.54 14.51
N GLY A 258 11.11 5.76 13.48
CA GLY A 258 10.33 4.52 13.58
C GLY A 258 11.16 3.35 14.06
N PRO A 259 10.53 2.20 14.35
CA PRO A 259 11.27 1.00 14.68
C PRO A 259 12.05 0.51 13.46
N GLU A 260 13.27 0.03 13.67
CA GLU A 260 14.08 -0.55 12.61
C GLU A 260 13.45 -1.86 12.09
N PRO A 261 13.75 -2.27 10.84
CA PRO A 261 13.41 -3.60 10.36
C PRO A 261 14.07 -4.63 11.29
N SER A 262 13.27 -5.48 11.91
CA SER A 262 13.75 -6.54 12.81
C SER A 262 13.67 -7.88 12.09
N MET A 263 14.83 -8.48 11.86
CA MET A 263 14.98 -9.83 11.31
C MET A 263 15.43 -10.85 12.37
N ASP A 264 15.39 -10.45 13.63
CA ASP A 264 15.72 -11.31 14.77
C ASP A 264 14.79 -12.53 14.78
N GLY A 265 15.41 -13.71 14.88
CA GLY A 265 14.70 -14.98 14.83
C GLY A 265 13.98 -15.30 13.50
N PHE A 266 14.17 -14.49 12.44
CA PHE A 266 13.44 -14.70 11.19
C PHE A 266 13.68 -16.09 10.58
N PHE A 267 14.92 -16.58 10.71
CA PHE A 267 15.38 -17.88 10.25
C PHE A 267 15.47 -18.92 11.37
N ASP A 268 14.66 -18.78 12.43
CA ASP A 268 14.60 -19.81 13.46
C ASP A 268 13.91 -21.08 12.94
N GLY A 269 14.36 -22.24 13.44
CA GLY A 269 13.83 -23.55 13.06
C GLY A 269 14.39 -24.11 11.75
N ALA A 270 13.59 -24.97 11.09
CA ALA A 270 14.00 -25.72 9.90
C ALA A 270 13.85 -24.89 8.61
N VAL A 271 14.71 -23.89 8.43
CA VAL A 271 14.62 -22.88 7.36
C VAL A 271 14.42 -23.47 5.96
N ASP A 272 15.26 -24.40 5.53
CA ASP A 272 15.16 -24.98 4.19
C ASP A 272 13.80 -25.65 3.97
N ARG A 273 13.32 -26.40 4.97
CA ARG A 273 12.00 -27.03 4.93
C ARG A 273 10.88 -25.98 4.88
N LEU A 274 10.98 -24.90 5.66
CA LEU A 274 10.00 -23.82 5.64
C LEU A 274 9.94 -23.13 4.27
N ILE A 275 11.09 -22.90 3.62
CA ILE A 275 11.14 -22.33 2.28
C ILE A 275 10.57 -23.31 1.24
N ASP A 276 10.91 -24.59 1.34
CA ASP A 276 10.35 -25.64 0.48
C ASP A 276 8.82 -25.69 0.60
N GLU A 277 8.28 -25.59 1.81
CA GLU A 277 6.83 -25.54 2.06
C GLU A 277 6.21 -24.23 1.52
N LEU A 278 6.85 -23.09 1.74
CA LEU A 278 6.41 -21.77 1.27
C LEU A 278 6.21 -21.72 -0.24
N VAL A 279 7.16 -22.24 -1.02
CA VAL A 279 7.07 -22.18 -2.50
C VAL A 279 5.96 -23.06 -3.08
N THR A 280 5.35 -23.93 -2.28
CA THR A 280 4.15 -24.69 -2.67
C THR A 280 2.86 -23.90 -2.51
N VAL A 281 2.86 -22.82 -1.72
CA VAL A 281 1.68 -21.95 -1.54
C VAL A 281 1.49 -21.11 -2.81
N GLN A 282 0.46 -21.44 -3.58
CA GLN A 282 0.20 -20.82 -4.89
C GLN A 282 -1.06 -19.97 -4.89
N PHE A 283 -0.89 -18.66 -5.08
CA PHE A 283 -1.97 -17.72 -5.34
C PHE A 283 -2.25 -17.58 -6.84
N THR A 284 -3.39 -16.98 -7.17
CA THR A 284 -3.76 -16.65 -8.56
C THR A 284 -2.80 -15.60 -9.16
N GLN A 285 -2.98 -15.26 -10.43
CA GLN A 285 -2.15 -14.25 -11.14
C GLN A 285 -0.66 -14.62 -11.28
N ASN A 286 -0.35 -15.90 -11.48
CA ASN A 286 1.00 -16.39 -11.79
C ASN A 286 2.06 -15.96 -10.75
N MET A 287 1.68 -15.91 -9.47
CA MET A 287 2.56 -15.55 -8.34
C MET A 287 3.22 -14.17 -8.44
N LYS A 288 2.71 -13.27 -9.32
CA LYS A 288 3.26 -11.92 -9.47
C LYS A 288 3.23 -11.13 -8.17
N SER A 289 2.21 -11.37 -7.34
CA SER A 289 2.07 -10.69 -6.05
C SER A 289 3.08 -11.16 -5.00
N MET A 290 3.72 -12.32 -5.19
CA MET A 290 4.73 -12.89 -4.28
C MET A 290 6.17 -12.66 -4.76
N GLU A 291 6.37 -12.23 -6.00
CA GLU A 291 7.70 -12.13 -6.61
C GLU A 291 8.65 -11.26 -5.78
N LYS A 292 8.16 -10.12 -5.29
CA LYS A 292 8.97 -9.21 -4.45
C LYS A 292 9.42 -9.88 -3.16
N TYR A 293 8.51 -10.60 -2.49
CA TYR A 293 8.80 -11.34 -1.26
C TYR A 293 9.83 -12.45 -1.51
N TYR A 294 9.65 -13.27 -2.55
CA TYR A 294 10.60 -14.34 -2.88
C TYR A 294 11.98 -13.83 -3.24
N ARG A 295 12.09 -12.73 -3.99
CA ARG A 295 13.39 -12.11 -4.29
C ARG A 295 14.06 -11.55 -3.04
N TRP A 296 13.28 -10.93 -2.15
CA TRP A 296 13.78 -10.45 -0.87
C TRP A 296 14.27 -11.62 0.01
N LEU A 297 13.45 -12.66 0.20
CA LEU A 297 13.80 -13.85 0.97
C LEU A 297 15.04 -14.56 0.39
N SER A 298 15.12 -14.68 -0.93
CA SER A 298 16.26 -15.32 -1.61
C SER A 298 17.58 -14.55 -1.41
N ARG A 299 17.54 -13.22 -1.37
CA ARG A 299 18.73 -12.40 -1.07
C ARG A 299 19.12 -12.55 0.39
N LEU A 300 18.16 -12.39 1.29
CA LEU A 300 18.38 -12.50 2.74
C LEU A 300 18.94 -13.88 3.12
N TYR A 301 18.44 -14.94 2.49
CA TYR A 301 18.95 -16.29 2.66
C TYR A 301 20.40 -16.43 2.17
N ALA A 302 20.71 -15.89 0.97
CA ALA A 302 22.08 -15.95 0.44
C ALA A 302 23.08 -15.17 1.31
N GLU A 303 22.68 -14.00 1.80
CA GLU A 303 23.48 -13.18 2.73
C GLU A 303 23.71 -13.90 4.06
N ARG A 304 22.69 -14.59 4.59
CA ARG A 304 22.79 -15.29 5.88
C ARG A 304 23.58 -16.60 5.81
N PHE A 305 23.38 -17.40 4.77
CA PHE A 305 23.89 -18.78 4.70
C PHE A 305 25.02 -18.96 3.69
N GLY A 306 25.39 -17.93 2.92
CA GLY A 306 26.45 -18.00 1.92
C GLY A 306 26.14 -18.94 0.74
N ARG A 307 24.87 -19.35 0.56
CA ARG A 307 24.44 -20.26 -0.50
C ARG A 307 23.05 -19.92 -1.02
N LEU A 308 22.68 -20.50 -2.16
CA LEU A 308 21.36 -20.31 -2.76
C LEU A 308 20.39 -21.42 -2.37
N HIS A 309 19.14 -21.05 -2.09
CA HIS A 309 18.05 -22.00 -1.96
C HIS A 309 17.47 -22.36 -3.34
N ARG A 310 17.84 -23.53 -3.89
CA ARG A 310 17.55 -23.92 -5.28
C ARG A 310 16.06 -23.83 -5.62
N GLN A 311 15.18 -24.41 -4.80
CA GLN A 311 13.73 -24.43 -5.08
C GLN A 311 13.11 -23.03 -5.10
N LEU A 312 13.63 -22.12 -4.28
CA LEU A 312 13.15 -20.74 -4.21
C LEU A 312 13.55 -19.97 -5.46
N VAL A 313 14.82 -20.07 -5.86
CA VAL A 313 15.32 -19.46 -7.10
C VAL A 313 14.55 -19.99 -8.31
N ASP A 314 14.35 -21.30 -8.39
CA ASP A 314 13.58 -21.93 -9.47
C ASP A 314 12.14 -21.41 -9.52
N THR A 315 11.51 -21.22 -8.36
CA THR A 315 10.13 -20.73 -8.25
C THR A 315 10.00 -19.27 -8.68
N ILE A 316 10.95 -18.40 -8.34
CA ILE A 316 10.98 -16.99 -8.78
C ILE A 316 10.88 -16.89 -10.31
N PHE A 317 11.57 -17.79 -11.01
CA PHE A 317 11.64 -17.82 -12.47
C PHE A 317 10.73 -18.85 -13.13
N ARG A 318 9.84 -19.51 -12.37
CA ARG A 318 8.91 -20.50 -12.92
C ARG A 318 7.85 -19.84 -13.80
N TYR A 319 7.29 -18.74 -13.32
CA TYR A 319 6.14 -18.08 -13.96
C TYR A 319 6.51 -16.76 -14.66
N ASN A 320 7.57 -16.09 -14.22
CA ASN A 320 7.91 -14.74 -14.67
C ASN A 320 9.41 -14.67 -15.05
N ASN A 321 9.72 -13.98 -16.15
CA ASN A 321 11.09 -13.66 -16.59
C ASN A 321 12.08 -14.86 -16.63
N ARG A 322 11.67 -16.03 -17.14
CA ARG A 322 12.50 -17.26 -17.17
C ARG A 322 13.96 -17.04 -17.65
N PRO A 323 14.22 -16.24 -18.72
CA PRO A 323 15.58 -15.99 -19.21
C PRO A 323 16.48 -15.24 -18.22
N GLY A 324 15.90 -14.53 -17.23
CA GLY A 324 16.64 -13.73 -16.25
C GLY A 324 17.30 -14.54 -15.12
N LYS A 325 17.09 -15.87 -15.05
CA LYS A 325 17.56 -16.71 -13.94
C LYS A 325 19.09 -16.70 -13.79
N GLY A 326 19.82 -16.90 -14.89
CA GLY A 326 21.29 -16.94 -14.87
C GLY A 326 21.89 -15.64 -14.33
N ARG A 327 21.44 -14.50 -14.89
CA ARG A 327 21.84 -13.17 -14.42
C ARG A 327 21.52 -12.94 -12.94
N TYR A 328 20.39 -13.42 -12.46
CA TYR A 328 20.03 -13.28 -11.04
C TYR A 328 20.96 -14.07 -10.13
N ILE A 329 21.32 -15.31 -10.51
CA ILE A 329 22.29 -16.12 -9.78
C ILE A 329 23.65 -15.39 -9.72
N GLU A 330 24.11 -14.83 -10.83
CA GLU A 330 25.35 -14.04 -10.88
C GLU A 330 25.31 -12.82 -9.94
N THR A 331 24.15 -12.14 -9.83
CA THR A 331 24.02 -11.01 -8.88
C THR A 331 24.11 -11.45 -7.42
N LEU A 332 23.60 -12.63 -7.08
CA LEU A 332 23.67 -13.16 -5.71
C LEU A 332 25.06 -13.72 -5.37
N ALA A 333 25.77 -14.25 -6.37
CA ALA A 333 27.15 -14.73 -6.21
C ALA A 333 28.19 -13.60 -6.17
N GLY A 334 27.77 -12.34 -6.35
CA GLY A 334 28.67 -11.18 -6.39
C GLY A 334 29.54 -11.10 -7.66
N THR A 335 29.31 -11.97 -8.65
CA THR A 335 30.10 -12.04 -9.89
C THR A 335 29.73 -10.97 -10.91
N ILE A 336 28.55 -10.35 -10.74
CA ILE A 336 28.13 -9.17 -11.48
C ILE A 336 27.50 -8.18 -10.50
N ARG A 337 27.99 -6.93 -10.47
CA ARG A 337 27.23 -5.83 -9.86
C ARG A 337 25.99 -5.62 -10.72
N GLY A 338 24.86 -6.18 -10.30
CA GLY A 338 23.58 -5.89 -10.93
C GLY A 338 23.42 -4.37 -11.03
N ARG A 339 22.91 -3.86 -12.16
CA ARG A 339 22.38 -2.48 -12.18
C ARG A 339 21.33 -2.45 -11.07
N VAL A 340 21.70 -1.90 -9.93
CA VAL A 340 20.81 -1.59 -8.83
C VAL A 340 19.82 -0.59 -9.39
N ARG A 341 18.72 -1.07 -9.97
CA ARG A 341 17.48 -0.32 -9.82
C ARG A 341 17.26 -0.32 -8.34
N ASP A 342 17.48 0.85 -7.77
CA ASP A 342 17.23 1.19 -6.38
C ASP A 342 15.75 0.86 -6.10
N GLU A 343 15.51 -0.38 -5.71
CA GLU A 343 14.22 -0.93 -5.29
C GLU A 343 14.29 -1.30 -3.79
N ARG A 344 15.04 -0.49 -3.02
CA ARG A 344 14.85 -0.37 -1.58
C ARG A 344 13.77 0.67 -1.30
#